data_AF-A0A2S6G651-F1
#
_entry.id   AF-A0A2S6G651-F1
#
_cell.length_a   1.000
_cell.length_b   1.000
_cell.length_c   1.000
_cell.angle_alpha   90.00
_cell.angle_beta   90.00
_cell.angle_gamma   90.00
#
_symmetry.space_group_name_H-M   'P 1'
#
loop_
_entity.id
_entity.type
_entity.pdbx_description
1 polymer ?
#
loop_
_entity_poly.entity_id
_entity_poly.type
_entity_poly.pdbx_seq_one_letter_code
_entity_poly.pdbx_strand_id
1 'polypeptide(L)'
;MGVGSDGNPLTGGATGKGIDKNILDCYRFLVHNYDDGDAVYLFGFSRGAYTVRSLAGLIGNCGILRREHAGKAAKAYSLYRRRSRASAPGSSKAAAFRRDYAVAGGGRVHFVGVFDTVGALGIPAPFLGTLGTSHYLFHDTEPGDIINHARHAVSIDENRQDFEPTLWTPKAGVDLKQVWFAGVHTDIGGGYPNRALGDHAGQWLAREAEACGLAFEPHFLDNLTPDHTGPQHNEYKGFYRAMRRRMAREVEPVVHVSVRKRWEDDGVRYRSPALRGLLENVGGDWGKIQVIF
;
A
#
# COMPACT_ATOMS: atom_id res chain seq x y z
N MET A 1 -2.74 9.26 -16.09
CA MET A 1 -3.37 10.43 -15.43
C MET A 1 -3.68 10.05 -13.99
N GLY A 2 -2.93 10.57 -13.01
CA GLY A 2 -3.16 10.32 -11.59
C GLY A 2 -4.33 11.16 -11.08
N VAL A 3 -5.26 10.55 -10.35
CA VAL A 3 -6.32 11.28 -9.66
C VAL A 3 -5.78 11.84 -8.34
N GLY A 4 -5.36 13.10 -8.38
CA GLY A 4 -5.39 14.06 -7.27
C GLY A 4 -4.57 13.76 -6.01
N SER A 5 -3.37 14.30 -5.96
CA SER A 5 -2.86 14.98 -4.76
C SER A 5 -2.64 16.46 -5.08
N ASP A 6 -3.73 17.20 -5.33
CA ASP A 6 -3.65 18.67 -5.31
C ASP A 6 -3.54 19.10 -3.85
N GLY A 7 -2.30 19.19 -3.36
CA GLY A 7 -2.01 19.59 -1.99
C GLY A 7 -0.57 19.31 -1.60
N ASN A 8 0.08 20.34 -1.06
CA ASN A 8 1.45 20.35 -0.55
C ASN A 8 1.79 19.02 0.18
N PRO A 9 2.89 18.30 -0.18
CA PRO A 9 3.11 16.89 0.19
C PRO A 9 3.18 16.54 1.69
N LEU A 10 3.14 17.53 2.60
CA LEU A 10 3.42 17.33 4.02
C LEU A 10 2.42 17.97 4.99
N THR A 11 1.40 18.69 4.53
CA THR A 11 0.48 19.44 5.45
C THR A 11 -1.02 19.28 5.20
N GLY A 12 -1.44 18.56 4.15
CA GLY A 12 -2.86 18.30 3.89
C GLY A 12 -3.42 17.21 4.82
N GLY A 13 -3.94 17.60 5.99
CA GLY A 13 -4.66 16.71 6.90
C GLY A 13 -5.91 16.12 6.24
N ALA A 14 -5.77 14.97 5.58
CA ALA A 14 -6.90 14.22 5.03
C ALA A 14 -7.61 13.47 6.15
N THR A 15 -8.81 13.93 6.51
CA THR A 15 -9.73 13.25 7.44
C THR A 15 -10.29 11.96 6.81
N GLY A 16 -10.98 11.10 7.58
CA GLY A 16 -11.61 9.87 7.04
C GLY A 16 -12.54 10.13 5.85
N LYS A 17 -13.24 11.29 5.82
CA LYS A 17 -14.04 11.75 4.67
C LYS A 17 -13.22 11.94 3.39
N GLY A 18 -11.95 12.32 3.50
CA GLY A 18 -11.03 12.47 2.37
C GLY A 18 -10.66 11.13 1.74
N ILE A 19 -10.47 10.09 2.55
CA ILE A 19 -10.17 8.74 2.06
C ILE A 19 -11.37 8.16 1.30
N ASP A 20 -12.58 8.27 1.85
CA ASP A 20 -13.81 7.84 1.18
C ASP A 20 -13.98 8.53 -0.19
N LYS A 21 -13.71 9.84 -0.25
CA LYS A 21 -13.72 10.61 -1.50
C LYS A 21 -12.69 10.08 -2.49
N ASN A 22 -11.45 9.87 -2.07
CA ASN A 22 -10.39 9.38 -2.96
C ASN A 22 -10.72 8.00 -3.54
N ILE A 23 -11.24 7.07 -2.74
CA ILE A 23 -11.66 5.75 -3.22
C ILE A 23 -12.75 5.90 -4.31
N LEU A 24 -13.75 6.74 -4.05
CA LEU A 24 -14.86 6.95 -4.97
C LEU A 24 -14.42 7.67 -6.25
N ASP A 25 -13.51 8.62 -6.16
CA ASP A 25 -12.99 9.36 -7.32
C ASP A 25 -12.10 8.45 -8.19
N CYS A 26 -11.24 7.62 -7.60
CA CYS A 26 -10.53 6.57 -8.34
C CYS A 26 -11.49 5.58 -9.01
N TYR A 27 -12.55 5.16 -8.32
CA TYR A 27 -13.54 4.24 -8.89
C TYR A 27 -14.30 4.85 -10.05
N ARG A 28 -14.71 6.13 -9.94
CA ARG A 28 -15.33 6.88 -11.05
C ARG A 28 -14.39 6.99 -12.24
N PHE A 29 -13.10 7.27 -12.00
CA PHE A 29 -12.10 7.30 -13.05
C PHE A 29 -12.09 5.97 -13.82
N LEU A 30 -12.06 4.83 -13.13
CA LEU A 30 -12.15 3.52 -13.79
C LEU A 30 -13.45 3.35 -14.57
N VAL A 31 -14.60 3.68 -13.98
CA VAL A 31 -15.91 3.56 -14.65
C VAL A 31 -15.99 4.37 -15.95
N HIS A 32 -15.31 5.51 -16.03
CA HIS A 32 -15.31 6.35 -17.22
C HIS A 32 -14.32 5.90 -18.29
N ASN A 33 -13.18 5.34 -17.89
CA ASN A 33 -12.02 5.12 -18.78
C ASN A 33 -11.70 3.64 -19.07
N TYR A 34 -12.27 2.70 -18.31
CA TYR A 34 -12.04 1.27 -18.51
C TYR A 34 -12.85 0.76 -19.70
N ASP A 35 -12.18 0.10 -20.63
CA ASP A 35 -12.79 -0.74 -21.65
C ASP A 35 -12.47 -2.22 -21.39
N ASP A 36 -13.29 -3.12 -21.94
CA ASP A 36 -13.12 -4.56 -21.72
C ASP A 36 -11.77 -5.04 -22.26
N GLY A 37 -11.04 -5.81 -21.45
CA GLY A 37 -9.67 -6.25 -21.74
C GLY A 37 -8.56 -5.37 -21.16
N ASP A 38 -8.86 -4.17 -20.64
CA ASP A 38 -7.84 -3.33 -20.02
C ASP A 38 -7.24 -3.97 -18.75
N ALA A 39 -5.92 -3.81 -18.59
CA ALA A 39 -5.21 -4.22 -17.38
C ALA A 39 -5.19 -3.07 -16.35
N VAL A 40 -5.76 -3.31 -15.16
CA VAL A 40 -5.80 -2.32 -14.08
C VAL A 40 -4.58 -2.47 -13.16
N TYR A 41 -3.75 -1.43 -13.13
CA TYR A 41 -2.60 -1.30 -12.23
C TYR A 41 -2.88 -0.23 -11.18
N LEU A 42 -2.75 -0.59 -9.90
CA LEU A 42 -3.00 0.32 -8.79
C LEU A 42 -1.74 0.51 -7.95
N PHE A 43 -1.37 1.76 -7.69
CA PHE A 43 -0.21 2.10 -6.87
C PHE A 43 -0.59 3.05 -5.73
N GLY A 44 -0.01 2.86 -4.55
CA GLY A 44 -0.27 3.75 -3.42
C GLY A 44 0.75 3.66 -2.30
N PHE A 45 0.99 4.78 -1.63
CA PHE A 45 1.83 4.88 -0.44
C PHE A 45 0.98 5.25 0.79
N SER A 46 1.24 4.66 1.96
CA SER A 46 0.64 5.06 3.23
C SER A 46 -0.89 4.98 3.19
N ARG A 47 -1.61 6.09 3.40
CA ARG A 47 -3.07 6.18 3.20
C ARG A 47 -3.50 6.00 1.73
N GLY A 48 -2.64 6.35 0.78
CA GLY A 48 -2.84 6.02 -0.64
C GLY A 48 -2.83 4.51 -0.89
N ALA A 49 -1.97 3.78 -0.19
CA ALA A 49 -1.99 2.31 -0.21
C ALA A 49 -3.32 1.75 0.31
N TYR A 50 -3.82 2.28 1.44
CA TYR A 50 -5.15 1.94 1.94
C TYR A 50 -6.25 2.21 0.89
N THR A 51 -6.15 3.35 0.20
CA THR A 51 -7.11 3.78 -0.83
C THR A 51 -7.16 2.78 -1.99
N VAL A 52 -6.00 2.40 -2.54
CA VAL A 52 -5.96 1.46 -3.67
C VAL A 52 -6.31 0.02 -3.27
N ARG A 53 -5.97 -0.41 -2.06
CA ARG A 53 -6.41 -1.71 -1.53
C ARG A 53 -7.93 -1.76 -1.35
N SER A 54 -8.52 -0.67 -0.83
CA SER A 54 -9.97 -0.54 -0.69
C SER A 54 -10.68 -0.48 -2.05
N LEU A 55 -10.07 0.22 -3.01
CA LEU A 55 -10.54 0.27 -4.40
C LEU A 55 -10.55 -1.12 -5.04
N ALA A 56 -9.50 -1.92 -4.86
CA ALA A 56 -9.47 -3.31 -5.32
C ALA A 56 -10.60 -4.13 -4.67
N GLY A 57 -10.84 -3.94 -3.37
CA GLY A 57 -11.96 -4.56 -2.66
C GLY A 57 -13.33 -4.14 -3.21
N LEU A 58 -13.52 -2.87 -3.57
CA LEU A 58 -14.72 -2.34 -4.20
C LEU A 58 -14.94 -2.94 -5.59
N ILE A 59 -13.89 -3.03 -6.42
CA ILE A 59 -13.91 -3.66 -7.74
C ILE A 59 -14.29 -5.14 -7.60
N GLY A 60 -13.69 -5.86 -6.65
CA GLY A 60 -14.05 -7.26 -6.39
C GLY A 60 -15.51 -7.44 -5.94
N ASN A 61 -16.06 -6.46 -5.22
CA ASN A 61 -17.44 -6.51 -4.73
C ASN A 61 -18.46 -6.22 -5.83
N CYS A 62 -18.25 -5.15 -6.60
CA CYS A 62 -19.27 -4.57 -7.47
C CYS A 62 -18.91 -4.62 -8.97
N GLY A 63 -17.71 -5.07 -9.32
CA GLY A 63 -17.15 -4.91 -10.66
C GLY A 63 -16.82 -3.46 -11.01
N ILE A 64 -16.31 -3.23 -12.21
CA ILE A 64 -16.22 -1.88 -12.80
C ILE A 64 -17.52 -1.63 -13.56
N LEU A 65 -18.23 -0.54 -13.24
CA LEU A 65 -19.52 -0.23 -13.88
C LEU A 65 -19.35 0.11 -15.35
N ARG A 66 -20.35 -0.26 -16.16
CA ARG A 66 -20.48 0.30 -17.51
C ARG A 66 -20.69 1.81 -17.42
N ARG A 67 -20.14 2.56 -18.38
CA ARG A 67 -20.15 4.03 -18.41
C ARG A 67 -21.57 4.61 -18.28
N GLU A 68 -22.56 3.98 -18.91
CA GLU A 68 -24.00 4.31 -18.82
C GLU A 68 -24.59 4.21 -17.40
N HIS A 69 -23.90 3.53 -16.50
CA HIS A 69 -24.29 3.35 -15.09
C HIS A 69 -23.38 4.11 -14.12
N ALA A 70 -22.57 5.06 -14.59
CA ALA A 70 -21.67 5.86 -13.74
C ALA A 70 -22.38 6.54 -12.56
N GLY A 71 -23.65 6.94 -12.73
CA GLY A 71 -24.49 7.48 -11.65
C GLY A 71 -24.70 6.54 -10.46
N LYS A 72 -24.35 5.25 -10.58
CA LYS A 72 -24.44 4.24 -9.51
C LYS A 72 -23.14 4.04 -8.72
N ALA A 73 -22.08 4.78 -9.00
CA ALA A 73 -20.79 4.66 -8.29
C ALA A 73 -20.93 4.80 -6.77
N ALA A 74 -21.70 5.78 -6.29
CA ALA A 74 -21.96 5.97 -4.87
C ALA A 74 -22.74 4.78 -4.25
N LYS A 75 -23.65 4.17 -5.02
CA LYS A 75 -24.39 2.98 -4.60
C LYS A 75 -23.45 1.76 -4.49
N ALA A 76 -22.56 1.56 -5.47
CA ALA A 76 -21.52 0.54 -5.41
C ALA A 76 -20.63 0.72 -4.16
N TYR A 77 -20.15 1.94 -3.91
CA TYR A 77 -19.37 2.26 -2.72
C TYR A 77 -20.13 1.95 -1.42
N SER A 78 -21.39 2.35 -1.34
CA SER A 78 -22.23 2.07 -0.17
C SER A 78 -22.42 0.57 0.08
N LEU A 79 -22.53 -0.24 -0.97
CA LEU A 79 -22.65 -1.70 -0.87
C LEU A 79 -21.35 -2.31 -0.34
N TYR A 80 -20.20 -1.82 -0.81
CA TYR A 80 -18.88 -2.23 -0.32
C TYR A 80 -18.64 -1.83 1.14
N ARG A 81 -18.96 -0.59 1.53
CA ARG A 81 -18.72 -0.10 2.91
C ARG A 81 -19.68 -0.69 3.94
N ARG A 82 -20.90 -1.05 3.54
CA ARG A 82 -21.90 -1.69 4.43
C ARG A 82 -21.73 -3.21 4.52
N ARG A 83 -20.53 -3.77 4.29
CA ARG A 83 -20.26 -5.22 4.40
C ARG A 83 -20.66 -5.76 5.78
N SER A 84 -21.85 -6.34 5.83
CA SER A 84 -22.26 -7.38 6.77
C SER A 84 -22.20 -8.72 6.02
N ARG A 85 -22.47 -9.86 6.68
CA ARG A 85 -22.54 -11.18 6.00
C ARG A 85 -23.45 -11.20 4.75
N ALA A 86 -24.39 -10.26 4.61
CA ALA A 86 -25.29 -10.14 3.47
C ALA A 86 -24.77 -9.29 2.27
N SER A 87 -23.61 -8.65 2.40
CA SER A 87 -23.03 -7.71 1.41
C SER A 87 -21.54 -7.96 1.12
N ALA A 88 -20.98 -9.07 1.62
CA ALA A 88 -19.64 -9.56 1.28
C ALA A 88 -19.52 -9.96 -0.22
N PRO A 89 -18.29 -10.08 -0.77
CA PRO A 89 -18.08 -10.61 -2.12
C PRO A 89 -18.79 -11.95 -2.28
N GLY A 90 -19.51 -12.13 -3.39
CA GLY A 90 -20.31 -13.34 -3.62
C GLY A 90 -21.66 -13.38 -2.90
N SER A 91 -22.03 -12.36 -2.10
CA SER A 91 -23.40 -12.24 -1.63
C SER A 91 -24.36 -12.01 -2.80
N SER A 92 -25.59 -12.51 -2.68
CA SER A 92 -26.61 -12.40 -3.74
C SER A 92 -26.81 -10.95 -4.23
N LYS A 93 -26.67 -9.96 -3.34
CA LYS A 93 -26.80 -8.54 -3.68
C LYS A 93 -25.59 -8.01 -4.46
N ALA A 94 -24.37 -8.34 -4.04
CA ALA A 94 -23.14 -7.90 -4.72
C ALA A 94 -23.03 -8.55 -6.11
N ALA A 95 -23.31 -9.86 -6.19
CA ALA A 95 -23.34 -10.61 -7.45
C ALA A 95 -24.42 -10.08 -8.41
N ALA A 96 -25.65 -9.83 -7.92
CA ALA A 96 -26.70 -9.24 -8.75
C ALA A 96 -26.32 -7.85 -9.24
N PHE A 97 -25.79 -7.00 -8.35
CA PHE A 97 -25.37 -5.65 -8.72
C PHE A 97 -24.28 -5.66 -9.80
N ARG A 98 -23.29 -6.55 -9.67
CA ARG A 98 -22.25 -6.73 -10.68
C ARG A 98 -22.83 -7.19 -12.01
N ARG A 99 -23.67 -8.24 -12.02
CA ARG A 99 -24.32 -8.74 -13.24
C ARG A 99 -25.12 -7.64 -13.95
N ASP A 100 -25.88 -6.86 -13.19
CA ASP A 100 -26.80 -5.89 -13.76
C ASP A 100 -26.09 -4.63 -14.27
N TYR A 101 -24.97 -4.22 -13.67
CA TYR A 101 -24.36 -2.90 -13.94
C TYR A 101 -22.89 -2.89 -14.36
N ALA A 102 -22.13 -3.97 -14.13
CA ALA A 102 -20.70 -4.02 -14.42
C ALA A 102 -20.38 -4.45 -15.86
N VAL A 103 -19.20 -4.09 -16.34
CA VAL A 103 -18.61 -4.66 -17.55
C VAL A 103 -18.43 -6.17 -17.32
N ALA A 104 -18.89 -7.01 -18.28
CA ALA A 104 -18.71 -8.45 -18.20
C ALA A 104 -17.21 -8.78 -18.26
N GLY A 105 -16.71 -9.70 -17.42
CA GLY A 105 -15.26 -9.93 -17.30
C GLY A 105 -14.48 -8.83 -16.56
N GLY A 106 -14.93 -7.58 -16.66
CA GLY A 106 -14.45 -6.43 -15.89
C GLY A 106 -14.53 -6.68 -14.39
N GLY A 107 -13.38 -6.62 -13.73
CA GLY A 107 -13.30 -6.76 -12.27
C GLY A 107 -12.14 -7.60 -11.76
N ARG A 108 -11.12 -7.88 -12.58
CA ARG A 108 -9.81 -8.25 -12.08
C ARG A 108 -8.92 -7.02 -11.98
N VAL A 109 -8.10 -6.99 -10.94
CA VAL A 109 -7.03 -6.02 -10.79
C VAL A 109 -5.75 -6.75 -11.12
N HIS A 110 -5.06 -6.30 -12.16
CA HIS A 110 -3.88 -6.98 -12.65
C HIS A 110 -2.72 -6.88 -11.67
N PHE A 111 -2.48 -5.67 -11.14
CA PHE A 111 -1.38 -5.45 -10.21
C PHE A 111 -1.75 -4.43 -9.14
N VAL A 112 -1.41 -4.73 -7.88
CA VAL A 112 -1.47 -3.78 -6.76
C VAL A 112 -0.08 -3.64 -6.16
N GLY A 113 0.54 -2.48 -6.37
CA GLY A 113 1.85 -2.14 -5.80
C GLY A 113 1.72 -1.10 -4.70
N VAL A 114 2.09 -1.44 -3.47
CA VAL A 114 1.95 -0.52 -2.35
C VAL A 114 3.23 -0.31 -1.56
N PHE A 115 3.41 0.91 -1.06
CA PHE A 115 4.46 1.28 -0.13
C PHE A 115 3.86 1.48 1.25
N ASP A 116 4.43 0.79 2.23
CA ASP A 116 4.23 0.95 3.66
C ASP A 116 2.79 1.30 4.09
N THR A 117 1.83 0.43 3.72
CA THR A 117 0.43 0.62 4.05
C THR A 117 0.24 0.80 5.56
N VAL A 118 -0.44 1.87 5.97
CA VAL A 118 -0.85 2.10 7.36
C VAL A 118 -2.38 2.14 7.42
N GLY A 119 -2.94 1.62 8.51
CA GLY A 119 -4.38 1.68 8.76
C GLY A 119 -4.87 3.13 8.82
N ALA A 120 -6.05 3.39 8.26
CA ALA A 120 -6.68 4.73 8.34
C ALA A 120 -6.93 5.18 9.79
N LEU A 121 -6.96 4.23 10.74
CA LEU A 121 -7.13 4.45 12.19
C LEU A 121 -5.83 4.59 12.98
N GLY A 122 -4.68 4.26 12.38
CA GLY A 122 -3.40 4.25 13.08
C GLY A 122 -2.86 5.64 13.38
N ILE A 123 -3.18 6.64 12.55
CA ILE A 123 -2.57 7.97 12.65
C ILE A 123 -3.30 8.81 13.73
N PRO A 124 -2.60 9.55 14.62
CA PRO A 124 -3.23 10.23 15.75
C PRO A 124 -4.28 11.26 15.34
N ALA A 125 -5.29 11.42 16.21
CA ALA A 125 -6.39 12.39 16.08
C ALA A 125 -6.03 13.82 15.62
N PRO A 126 -4.90 14.46 15.99
CA PRO A 126 -4.56 15.79 15.45
C PRO A 126 -4.33 15.81 13.92
N PHE A 127 -4.13 14.67 13.26
CA PHE A 127 -4.08 14.54 11.80
C PHE A 127 -5.38 14.01 11.17
N LEU A 128 -6.28 13.47 11.99
CA LEU A 128 -7.56 12.87 11.60
C LEU A 128 -8.67 13.56 12.37
N GLY A 129 -9.16 14.67 11.79
CA GLY A 129 -10.27 15.45 12.31
C GLY A 129 -11.36 14.56 12.94
N THR A 130 -11.80 14.94 14.13
CA THR A 130 -12.66 14.20 15.05
C THR A 130 -13.99 13.75 14.42
N LEU A 131 -14.08 12.53 13.86
CA LEU A 131 -15.37 11.91 13.54
C LEU A 131 -15.30 10.39 13.27
N GLY A 132 -16.16 9.63 13.98
CA GLY A 132 -16.73 8.32 13.60
C GLY A 132 -15.76 7.23 13.11
N THR A 133 -15.17 6.49 14.04
CA THR A 133 -13.97 5.65 13.83
C THR A 133 -14.22 4.15 13.58
N SER A 134 -15.42 3.60 13.75
CA SER A 134 -15.59 2.13 13.68
C SER A 134 -15.68 1.54 12.25
N HIS A 135 -15.99 2.36 11.24
CA HIS A 135 -16.16 1.88 9.86
C HIS A 135 -14.86 1.77 9.05
N TYR A 136 -13.71 2.18 9.61
CA TYR A 136 -12.40 2.20 8.93
C TYR A 136 -11.44 1.11 9.43
N LEU A 137 -11.91 0.22 10.30
CA LEU A 137 -11.16 -0.98 10.66
C LEU A 137 -11.07 -1.85 9.40
N PHE A 138 -9.84 -2.26 9.06
CA PHE A 138 -9.63 -3.25 8.01
C PHE A 138 -10.45 -4.49 8.36
N HIS A 139 -11.51 -4.74 7.59
CA HIS A 139 -12.28 -5.96 7.71
C HIS A 139 -11.70 -7.11 6.88
N ASP A 140 -10.72 -6.84 6.00
CA ASP A 140 -10.00 -7.84 5.20
C ASP A 140 -8.52 -7.43 5.04
N THR A 141 -7.61 -8.05 5.80
CA THR A 141 -6.15 -8.02 5.52
C THR A 141 -5.77 -9.03 4.43
N GLU A 142 -6.72 -9.83 3.93
CA GLU A 142 -6.53 -10.77 2.84
C GLU A 142 -6.69 -10.09 1.47
N PRO A 143 -5.83 -10.39 0.49
CA PRO A 143 -6.07 -9.95 -0.89
C PRO A 143 -7.33 -10.60 -1.45
N GLY A 144 -8.17 -9.81 -2.10
CA GLY A 144 -9.34 -10.33 -2.80
C GLY A 144 -8.93 -11.21 -3.98
N ASP A 145 -9.71 -12.25 -4.30
CA ASP A 145 -9.44 -13.23 -5.38
C ASP A 145 -9.34 -12.62 -6.78
N ILE A 146 -9.67 -11.34 -6.89
CA ILE A 146 -9.62 -10.57 -8.12
C ILE A 146 -8.25 -9.95 -8.39
N ILE A 147 -7.34 -9.95 -7.41
CA ILE A 147 -5.99 -9.41 -7.55
C ILE A 147 -5.08 -10.51 -8.08
N ASN A 148 -4.50 -10.30 -9.28
CA ASN A 148 -3.56 -11.27 -9.85
C ASN A 148 -2.20 -11.20 -9.15
N HIS A 149 -1.63 -9.99 -9.03
CA HIS A 149 -0.32 -9.74 -8.44
C HIS A 149 -0.41 -8.65 -7.36
N ALA A 150 0.07 -8.95 -6.15
CA ALA A 150 0.16 -8.01 -5.05
C ALA A 150 1.63 -7.85 -4.60
N ARG A 151 2.08 -6.60 -4.48
CA ARG A 151 3.43 -6.25 -4.04
C ARG A 151 3.35 -5.20 -2.94
N HIS A 152 4.07 -5.42 -1.85
CA HIS A 152 4.14 -4.48 -0.73
C HIS A 152 5.59 -4.24 -0.32
N ALA A 153 6.09 -3.02 -0.53
CA ALA A 153 7.37 -2.57 0.01
C ALA A 153 7.15 -2.02 1.42
N VAL A 154 7.78 -2.62 2.44
CA VAL A 154 7.53 -2.31 3.85
C VAL A 154 8.77 -1.68 4.50
N SER A 155 8.57 -0.65 5.31
CA SER A 155 9.65 -0.01 6.09
C SER A 155 10.05 -0.85 7.30
N ILE A 156 11.34 -1.06 7.50
CA ILE A 156 11.89 -1.72 8.70
C ILE A 156 11.96 -0.74 9.88
N ASP A 157 12.36 0.51 9.63
CA ASP A 157 12.86 1.40 10.68
C ASP A 157 11.85 2.42 11.22
N GLU A 158 10.64 2.45 10.66
CA GLU A 158 9.54 3.22 11.25
C GLU A 158 9.24 2.72 12.67
N ASN A 159 9.18 3.66 13.62
CA ASN A 159 9.11 3.35 15.04
C ASN A 159 8.02 4.12 15.79
N ARG A 160 7.19 4.91 15.10
CA ARG A 160 5.94 5.46 15.62
C ARG A 160 4.91 4.33 15.65
N GLN A 161 4.40 4.03 16.83
CA GLN A 161 3.36 3.01 17.01
C GLN A 161 2.13 3.25 16.14
N ASP A 162 1.80 4.51 15.92
CA ASP A 162 0.67 4.95 15.09
C ASP A 162 0.83 4.60 13.59
N PHE A 163 2.04 4.22 13.19
CA PHE A 163 2.40 3.84 11.81
C PHE A 163 2.75 2.36 11.73
N GLU A 164 2.11 1.51 12.55
CA GLU A 164 2.21 0.07 12.41
C GLU A 164 1.71 -0.36 11.01
N PRO A 165 2.49 -1.17 10.26
CA PRO A 165 2.16 -1.50 8.90
C PRO A 165 0.99 -2.49 8.87
N THR A 166 0.01 -2.26 8.01
CA THR A 166 -1.03 -3.24 7.71
C THR A 166 -0.51 -4.20 6.64
N LEU A 167 0.12 -5.29 7.08
CA LEU A 167 0.56 -6.36 6.18
C LEU A 167 -0.65 -7.08 5.55
N TRP A 168 -0.41 -7.69 4.40
CA TRP A 168 -1.32 -8.67 3.80
C TRP A 168 -1.19 -10.01 4.51
N THR A 169 -2.32 -10.68 4.70
CA THR A 169 -2.34 -12.09 5.09
C THR A 169 -2.13 -12.94 3.83
N PRO A 170 -1.14 -13.85 3.80
CA PRO A 170 -0.93 -14.74 2.67
C PRO A 170 -2.18 -15.55 2.34
N LYS A 171 -2.51 -15.66 1.05
CA LYS A 171 -3.68 -16.39 0.56
C LYS A 171 -3.29 -17.25 -0.65
N ALA A 172 -3.64 -18.53 -0.60
CA ALA A 172 -3.36 -19.45 -1.69
C ALA A 172 -4.00 -18.98 -3.00
N GLY A 173 -3.25 -19.03 -4.11
CA GLY A 173 -3.72 -18.61 -5.43
C GLY A 173 -3.55 -17.12 -5.73
N VAL A 174 -3.07 -16.31 -4.78
CA VAL A 174 -2.66 -14.92 -5.03
C VAL A 174 -1.13 -14.85 -5.06
N ASP A 175 -0.57 -14.28 -6.13
CA ASP A 175 0.86 -13.97 -6.19
C ASP A 175 1.14 -12.72 -5.34
N LEU A 176 1.46 -12.93 -4.06
CA LEU A 176 1.78 -11.91 -3.07
C LEU A 176 3.28 -11.91 -2.75
N LYS A 177 3.93 -10.76 -2.86
CA LYS A 177 5.27 -10.50 -2.31
C LYS A 177 5.23 -9.30 -1.36
N GLN A 178 5.71 -9.49 -0.14
CA GLN A 178 5.92 -8.42 0.83
C GLN A 178 7.41 -8.39 1.16
N VAL A 179 8.07 -7.29 0.84
CA VAL A 179 9.53 -7.17 0.94
C VAL A 179 9.87 -5.99 1.83
N TRP A 180 10.75 -6.24 2.80
CA TRP A 180 11.15 -5.26 3.79
C TRP A 180 12.42 -4.50 3.37
N PHE A 181 12.42 -3.19 3.58
CA PHE A 181 13.46 -2.25 3.17
C PHE A 181 13.93 -1.39 4.35
N ALA A 182 15.22 -1.05 4.36
CA ALA A 182 15.82 -0.19 5.37
C ALA A 182 15.42 1.28 5.13
N GLY A 183 15.04 1.98 6.20
CA GLY A 183 14.46 3.32 6.13
C GLY A 183 13.15 3.42 6.91
N VAL A 184 12.77 4.64 7.31
CA VAL A 184 11.47 4.94 7.93
C VAL A 184 10.33 5.02 6.91
N HIS A 185 9.10 5.28 7.33
CA HIS A 185 7.90 5.26 6.48
C HIS A 185 8.05 6.12 5.22
N THR A 186 8.51 7.37 5.42
CA THR A 186 8.72 8.33 4.32
C THR A 186 10.03 8.06 3.54
N ASP A 187 11.01 7.34 4.11
CA ASP A 187 12.17 6.89 3.33
C ASP A 187 11.72 5.90 2.25
N ILE A 188 10.80 4.98 2.57
CA ILE A 188 10.35 3.93 1.63
C ILE A 188 9.27 4.42 0.66
N GLY A 189 8.31 5.20 1.15
CA GLY A 189 7.22 5.72 0.33
C GLY A 189 7.55 6.97 -0.47
N GLY A 190 8.67 7.62 -0.17
CA GLY A 190 9.06 8.91 -0.74
C GLY A 190 8.44 10.10 -0.01
N GLY A 191 9.00 11.29 -0.27
CA GLY A 191 8.62 12.56 0.34
C GLY A 191 9.80 13.38 0.86
N TYR A 192 10.96 12.75 1.03
CA TYR A 192 12.20 13.46 1.31
C TYR A 192 12.94 13.86 0.02
N PRO A 193 13.69 14.99 0.02
CA PRO A 193 14.56 15.36 -1.09
C PRO A 193 15.62 14.31 -1.41
N ASN A 194 16.19 13.68 -0.39
CA ASN A 194 17.08 12.53 -0.57
C ASN A 194 16.23 11.24 -0.53
N ARG A 195 16.28 10.49 -1.63
CA ARG A 195 15.45 9.30 -1.86
C ARG A 195 16.26 8.00 -1.97
N ALA A 196 17.55 8.03 -1.66
CA ALA A 196 18.47 6.92 -1.90
C ALA A 196 17.98 5.56 -1.36
N LEU A 197 17.40 5.55 -0.16
CA LEU A 197 16.83 4.33 0.44
C LEU A 197 15.50 3.92 -0.24
N GLY A 198 14.61 4.88 -0.49
CA GLY A 198 13.32 4.66 -1.15
C GLY A 198 13.43 4.24 -2.61
N ASP A 199 14.47 4.70 -3.31
CA ASP A 199 14.71 4.35 -4.71
C ASP A 199 14.99 2.84 -4.87
N HIS A 200 15.48 2.14 -3.82
CA HIS A 200 15.53 0.66 -3.83
C HIS A 200 14.13 0.05 -3.90
N ALA A 201 13.20 0.55 -3.07
CA ALA A 201 11.81 0.09 -3.07
C ALA A 201 11.08 0.46 -4.36
N GLY A 202 11.32 1.68 -4.87
CA GLY A 202 10.78 2.15 -6.15
C GLY A 202 11.26 1.30 -7.32
N GLN A 203 12.56 1.02 -7.38
CA GLN A 203 13.15 0.17 -8.43
C GLN A 203 12.61 -1.26 -8.38
N TRP A 204 12.56 -1.86 -7.18
CA TRP A 204 12.00 -3.20 -7.01
C TRP A 204 10.53 -3.26 -7.46
N LEU A 205 9.70 -2.32 -7.01
CA LEU A 205 8.28 -2.33 -7.35
C LEU A 205 8.03 -2.07 -8.84
N ALA A 206 8.82 -1.19 -9.46
CA ALA A 206 8.75 -0.94 -10.90
C ALA A 206 9.09 -2.21 -11.69
N ARG A 207 10.19 -2.90 -11.35
CA ARG A 207 10.58 -4.17 -11.99
C ARG A 207 9.53 -5.26 -11.84
N GLU A 208 8.91 -5.38 -10.66
CA GLU A 208 7.82 -6.33 -10.44
C GLU A 208 6.59 -6.01 -11.30
N ALA A 209 6.28 -4.72 -11.50
CA ALA A 209 5.21 -4.30 -12.40
C ALA A 209 5.57 -4.51 -13.89
N GLU A 210 6.83 -4.28 -14.29
CA GLU A 210 7.34 -4.57 -15.63
C GLU A 210 7.25 -6.05 -15.96
N ALA A 211 7.64 -6.92 -15.01
CA ALA A 211 7.51 -8.36 -15.15
C ALA A 211 6.04 -8.80 -15.32
N CYS A 212 5.08 -7.98 -14.90
CA CYS A 212 3.65 -8.20 -15.10
C CYS A 212 3.11 -7.50 -16.37
N GLY A 213 3.95 -6.83 -17.17
CA GLY A 213 3.57 -6.22 -18.45
C GLY A 213 3.32 -4.72 -18.43
N LEU A 214 3.63 -4.01 -17.33
CA LEU A 214 3.58 -2.54 -17.32
C LEU A 214 4.83 -1.96 -17.99
N ALA A 215 4.65 -1.13 -19.01
CA ALA A 215 5.77 -0.37 -19.59
C ALA A 215 6.00 0.92 -18.79
N PHE A 216 7.26 1.23 -18.50
CA PHE A 216 7.68 2.53 -18.00
C PHE A 216 8.43 3.30 -19.08
N GLU A 217 8.27 4.61 -19.07
CA GLU A 217 9.15 5.49 -19.84
C GLU A 217 10.59 5.37 -19.31
N PRO A 218 11.62 5.28 -20.17
CA PRO A 218 13.01 5.06 -19.72
C PRO A 218 13.47 6.06 -18.66
N HIS A 219 13.12 7.34 -18.85
CA HIS A 219 13.48 8.42 -17.92
C HIS A 219 12.92 8.22 -16.51
N PHE A 220 11.83 7.47 -16.32
CA PHE A 220 11.32 7.18 -14.99
C PHE A 220 12.31 6.31 -14.21
N LEU A 221 12.80 5.24 -14.85
CA LEU A 221 13.75 4.30 -14.24
C LEU A 221 15.14 4.92 -14.08
N ASP A 222 15.59 5.72 -15.04
CA ASP A 222 16.88 6.41 -14.99
C ASP A 222 16.96 7.44 -13.85
N ASN A 223 15.81 7.97 -13.42
CA ASN A 223 15.70 8.92 -12.30
C ASN A 223 15.68 8.24 -10.92
N LEU A 224 15.73 6.91 -10.85
CA LEU A 224 15.89 6.18 -9.59
C LEU A 224 17.38 6.00 -9.29
N THR A 225 17.80 6.49 -8.13
CA THR A 225 19.20 6.51 -7.68
C THR A 225 19.35 5.70 -6.39
N PRO A 226 19.11 4.37 -6.41
CA PRO A 226 19.16 3.54 -5.22
C PRO A 226 20.58 3.46 -4.66
N ASP A 227 20.75 3.82 -3.39
CA ASP A 227 22.04 3.77 -2.68
C ASP A 227 21.82 3.33 -1.23
N HIS A 228 22.38 2.17 -0.87
CA HIS A 228 22.22 1.59 0.46
C HIS A 228 22.95 2.37 1.55
N THR A 229 23.88 3.25 1.18
CA THR A 229 24.61 4.14 2.10
C THR A 229 23.85 5.43 2.40
N GLY A 230 22.73 5.67 1.71
CA GLY A 230 21.90 6.86 1.84
C GLY A 230 21.47 7.18 3.29
N PRO A 231 21.16 8.45 3.60
CA PRO A 231 20.75 8.85 4.93
C PRO A 231 19.41 8.20 5.28
N GLN A 232 19.32 7.71 6.52
CA GLN A 232 18.04 7.31 7.12
C GLN A 232 17.47 8.49 7.89
N HIS A 233 16.23 8.86 7.59
CA HIS A 233 15.58 9.97 8.28
C HIS A 233 14.99 9.53 9.62
N ASN A 234 14.54 10.50 10.42
CA ASN A 234 13.91 10.24 11.71
C ASN A 234 12.60 11.02 11.82
N GLU A 235 11.51 10.27 11.90
CA GLU A 235 10.14 10.78 11.99
C GLU A 235 9.61 10.84 13.44
N TYR A 236 10.32 10.25 14.39
CA TYR A 236 9.97 10.30 15.81
C TYR A 236 10.50 11.58 16.47
N LYS A 237 9.87 12.70 16.11
CA LYS A 237 10.22 14.05 16.56
C LYS A 237 8.96 14.79 17.02
N GLY A 238 9.15 15.90 17.73
CA GLY A 238 8.07 16.81 18.14
C GLY A 238 6.92 16.10 18.87
N PHE A 239 5.72 16.22 18.31
CA PHE A 239 4.48 15.64 18.86
C PHE A 239 4.58 14.13 19.13
N TYR A 240 5.11 13.34 18.18
CA TYR A 240 5.24 11.89 18.36
C TYR A 240 6.18 11.53 19.51
N ARG A 241 7.27 12.28 19.67
CA ARG A 241 8.19 12.11 20.80
C ARG A 241 7.53 12.45 22.14
N ALA A 242 6.66 13.47 22.17
CA ALA A 242 5.92 13.86 23.37
C ALA A 242 4.91 12.79 23.80
N MET A 243 4.26 12.11 22.84
CA MET A 243 3.34 11.01 23.14
C MET A 243 4.02 9.75 23.71
N ARG A 244 5.35 9.61 23.56
CA ARG A 244 6.14 8.47 24.07
C ARG A 244 5.69 7.09 23.53
N ARG A 245 5.04 7.05 22.36
CA ARG A 245 4.54 5.82 21.71
C ARG A 245 5.50 5.32 20.64
N ARG A 246 6.60 4.72 21.08
CA ARG A 246 7.64 4.15 20.22
C ARG A 246 7.61 2.62 20.25
N MET A 247 7.79 1.98 19.11
CA MET A 247 7.93 0.53 19.00
C MET A 247 8.96 0.16 17.92
N ALA A 248 9.50 -1.05 17.99
CA ALA A 248 10.18 -1.67 16.86
C ALA A 248 9.17 -2.55 16.13
N ARG A 249 9.20 -2.55 14.80
CA ARG A 249 8.34 -3.42 14.00
C ARG A 249 8.81 -4.87 14.08
N GLU A 250 7.86 -5.80 13.99
CA GLU A 250 8.13 -7.21 13.75
C GLU A 250 8.35 -7.40 12.24
N VAL A 251 9.57 -7.73 11.85
CA VAL A 251 9.98 -7.85 10.45
C VAL A 251 9.86 -9.31 10.02
N GLU A 252 9.14 -9.57 8.93
CA GLU A 252 9.09 -10.90 8.33
C GLU A 252 10.45 -11.24 7.66
N PRO A 253 10.85 -12.52 7.57
CA PRO A 253 12.15 -12.92 7.02
C PRO A 253 12.21 -12.83 5.48
N VAL A 254 11.70 -11.75 4.89
CA VAL A 254 11.74 -11.45 3.46
C VAL A 254 12.22 -10.00 3.27
N VAL A 255 13.50 -9.81 2.97
CA VAL A 255 14.11 -8.48 2.88
C VAL A 255 14.72 -8.25 1.50
N HIS A 256 14.86 -6.99 1.11
CA HIS A 256 15.61 -6.64 -0.09
C HIS A 256 17.13 -6.72 0.16
N VAL A 257 17.90 -7.06 -0.88
CA VAL A 257 19.37 -7.19 -0.82
C VAL A 257 20.07 -5.94 -0.30
N SER A 258 19.49 -4.75 -0.52
CA SER A 258 20.03 -3.49 0.01
C SER A 258 20.04 -3.43 1.54
N VAL A 259 19.14 -4.14 2.23
CA VAL A 259 19.10 -4.22 3.69
C VAL A 259 20.34 -4.93 4.21
N ARG A 260 20.66 -6.10 3.62
CA ARG A 260 21.85 -6.86 3.97
C ARG A 260 23.12 -6.06 3.69
N LYS A 261 23.22 -5.47 2.49
CA LYS A 261 24.35 -4.61 2.12
C LYS A 261 24.55 -3.48 3.13
N ARG A 262 23.49 -2.77 3.50
CA ARG A 262 23.55 -1.69 4.51
C ARG A 262 23.94 -2.18 5.90
N TRP A 263 23.54 -3.40 6.28
CA TRP A 263 23.85 -3.99 7.58
C TRP A 263 25.31 -4.45 7.69
N GLU A 264 25.86 -4.99 6.60
CA GLU A 264 27.24 -5.52 6.54
C GLU A 264 28.30 -4.45 6.17
N ASP A 265 27.87 -3.24 5.81
CA ASP A 265 28.77 -2.14 5.40
C ASP A 265 29.31 -1.38 6.62
N ASP A 266 30.58 -1.60 6.95
CA ASP A 266 31.30 -0.92 8.05
C ASP A 266 31.37 0.61 7.86
N GLY A 267 31.23 1.10 6.63
CA GLY A 267 31.17 2.53 6.31
C GLY A 267 29.83 3.18 6.67
N VAL A 268 28.79 2.38 6.92
CA VAL A 268 27.45 2.87 7.27
C VAL A 268 27.14 2.60 8.73
N ARG A 269 26.91 3.66 9.51
CA ARG A 269 26.44 3.53 10.90
C ARG A 269 24.94 3.19 10.94
N TYR A 270 24.56 1.99 10.53
CA TYR A 270 23.18 1.53 10.56
C TYR A 270 22.84 0.88 11.92
N ARG A 271 21.74 1.33 12.54
CA ARG A 271 21.23 0.78 13.80
C ARG A 271 19.73 0.63 13.71
N SER A 272 19.28 -0.62 13.57
CA SER A 272 17.87 -0.96 13.48
C SER A 272 17.49 -1.96 14.58
N PRO A 273 16.71 -1.56 15.59
CA PRO A 273 16.18 -2.50 16.58
C PRO A 273 15.29 -3.57 15.95
N ALA A 274 14.52 -3.22 14.91
CA ALA A 274 13.63 -4.14 14.22
C ALA A 274 14.40 -5.22 13.44
N LEU A 275 15.40 -4.82 12.64
CA LEU A 275 16.26 -5.79 11.94
C LEU A 275 17.09 -6.63 12.91
N ARG A 276 17.59 -6.04 14.00
CA ARG A 276 18.27 -6.79 15.05
C ARG A 276 17.35 -7.87 15.64
N GLY A 277 16.10 -7.53 15.93
CA GLY A 277 15.11 -8.50 16.41
C GLY A 277 14.89 -9.67 15.42
N LEU A 278 14.79 -9.38 14.12
CA LEU A 278 14.73 -10.43 13.10
C LEU A 278 15.99 -11.31 13.12
N LEU A 279 17.18 -10.71 13.13
CA LEU A 279 18.44 -11.46 13.15
C LEU A 279 18.57 -12.31 14.40
N GLU A 280 18.19 -11.81 15.57
CA GLU A 280 18.14 -12.57 16.82
C GLU A 280 17.19 -13.78 16.69
N ASN A 281 16.00 -13.58 16.12
CA ASN A 281 15.01 -14.66 15.91
C ASN A 281 15.52 -15.78 14.98
N VAL A 282 16.35 -15.45 13.99
CA VAL A 282 16.93 -16.45 13.07
C VAL A 282 18.31 -16.96 13.52
N GLY A 283 18.85 -16.46 14.64
CA GLY A 283 20.17 -16.83 15.18
C GLY A 283 21.34 -16.23 14.39
N GLY A 284 21.14 -15.06 13.77
CA GLY A 284 22.13 -14.35 12.95
C GLY A 284 22.34 -14.95 11.55
N ASP A 285 21.59 -16.00 11.20
CA ASP A 285 21.75 -16.72 9.95
C ASP A 285 20.94 -16.09 8.81
N TRP A 286 21.62 -15.31 7.96
CA TRP A 286 21.04 -14.73 6.74
C TRP A 286 20.51 -15.78 5.75
N GLY A 287 20.94 -17.05 5.84
CA GLY A 287 20.42 -18.14 5.02
C GLY A 287 18.96 -18.49 5.35
N LYS A 288 18.45 -18.08 6.51
CA LYS A 288 17.05 -18.23 6.92
C LYS A 288 16.19 -17.02 6.56
N ILE A 289 16.77 -16.00 5.93
CA ILE A 289 16.07 -14.81 5.47
C ILE A 289 16.04 -14.89 3.95
N GLN A 290 14.85 -14.82 3.37
CA GLN A 290 14.70 -14.70 1.93
C GLN A 290 15.17 -13.31 1.47
N VAL A 291 16.28 -13.26 0.75
CA VAL A 291 16.84 -12.02 0.20
C VAL A 291 16.38 -11.84 -1.25
N ILE A 292 15.65 -10.76 -1.52
CA ILE A 292 15.09 -10.40 -2.83
C ILE A 292 15.98 -9.36 -3.54
N PHE A 293 16.05 -9.43 -4.87
CA PHE A 293 16.85 -8.58 -5.76
C PHE A 293 16.00 -7.64 -6.63
#